data_AF-A0A3B8VVU8-F1
#
_entry.id   AF-A0A3B8VVU8-F1
#
_cell.length_a   1.000
_cell.length_b   1.000
_cell.length_c   1.000
_cell.angle_alpha   90.00
_cell.angle_beta   90.00
_cell.angle_gamma   90.00
#
_symmetry.space_group_name_H-M   'P 1'
#
loop_
_entity.id
_entity.type
_entity.pdbx_description
1 polymer ?
#
loop_
_entity_poly.entity_id
_entity_poly.type
_entity_poly.pdbx_seq_one_letter_code
_entity_poly.pdbx_strand_id
1 'polypeptide(L)'
;MKDKSLYRFNYLLSLTALIALISSILLECIHGSVFLGLVFRFWVWLHVACCSLLMLMIGYHLYIHGRMRYVKATQWLTVLGAITLVTGLIATVVFCLPQGSHVVGGIHGKLGLVAMVLMVLHFRKRLRWFKNRKAGKAFAPRVDVARCIGCKRCIKKCPASVFIIKDKKAATHHELFCLQCMKCVELCPKKAIS
;
A
#
# COMPACT_ATOMS: atom_id res chain seq x y z
N MET A 1 -19.08 -6.59 -9.52
CA MET A 1 -18.05 -6.17 -10.51
C MET A 1 -16.93 -5.30 -9.92
N LYS A 2 -17.21 -4.30 -9.06
CA LYS A 2 -16.18 -3.42 -8.45
C LYS A 2 -15.14 -4.17 -7.58
N ASP A 3 -15.52 -5.25 -6.91
CA ASP A 3 -14.61 -6.03 -6.04
C ASP A 3 -13.45 -6.70 -6.78
N LYS A 4 -13.75 -7.40 -7.89
CA LYS A 4 -12.74 -8.04 -8.74
C LYS A 4 -11.74 -7.03 -9.31
N SER A 5 -12.18 -5.80 -9.57
CA SER A 5 -11.30 -4.71 -10.02
C SER A 5 -10.33 -4.28 -8.92
N LEU A 6 -10.83 -4.06 -7.70
CA LEU A 6 -10.00 -3.66 -6.56
C LEU A 6 -8.99 -4.75 -6.15
N TYR A 7 -9.40 -6.01 -6.18
CA TYR A 7 -8.50 -7.15 -5.93
C TYR A 7 -7.37 -7.19 -6.98
N ARG A 8 -7.72 -7.14 -8.28
CA ARG A 8 -6.74 -7.16 -9.37
C ARG A 8 -5.77 -5.99 -9.27
N PHE A 9 -6.28 -4.79 -9.01
CA PHE A 9 -5.45 -3.60 -8.86
C PHE A 9 -4.45 -3.72 -7.70
N ASN A 10 -4.91 -4.10 -6.50
CA ASN A 10 -4.02 -4.26 -5.35
C ASN A 10 -3.01 -5.41 -5.54
N TYR A 11 -3.39 -6.46 -6.26
CA TYR A 11 -2.48 -7.55 -6.62
C TYR A 11 -1.38 -7.06 -7.58
N LEU A 12 -1.76 -6.35 -8.65
CA LEU A 12 -0.81 -5.75 -9.59
C LEU A 12 0.12 -4.75 -8.87
N LEU A 13 -0.42 -3.90 -8.00
CA LEU A 13 0.38 -2.98 -7.19
C LEU A 13 1.45 -3.71 -6.37
N SER A 14 1.10 -4.85 -5.76
CA SER A 14 2.05 -5.66 -5.00
C SER A 14 3.11 -6.34 -5.87
N LEU A 15 2.74 -6.76 -7.08
CA LEU A 15 3.67 -7.34 -8.05
C LEU A 15 4.67 -6.28 -8.54
N THR A 16 4.20 -5.09 -8.91
CA THR A 16 5.06 -3.97 -9.32
C THR A 16 6.01 -3.56 -8.20
N ALA A 17 5.54 -3.53 -6.94
CA ALA A 17 6.39 -3.25 -5.79
C ALA A 17 7.50 -4.29 -5.60
N LEU A 18 7.21 -5.58 -5.83
CA LEU A 18 8.20 -6.66 -5.78
C LEU A 18 9.24 -6.50 -6.90
N ILE A 19 8.82 -6.18 -8.12
CA ILE A 19 9.72 -5.93 -9.25
C ILE A 19 10.64 -4.74 -8.95
N ALA A 20 10.10 -3.64 -8.41
CA ALA A 20 10.89 -2.48 -8.01
C ALA A 20 11.94 -2.84 -6.94
N LEU A 21 11.56 -3.64 -5.94
CA LEU A 21 12.49 -4.13 -4.91
C LEU A 21 13.61 -4.99 -5.52
N ILE A 22 13.26 -5.95 -6.39
CA ILE A 22 14.24 -6.82 -7.06
C ILE A 22 15.20 -5.98 -7.92
N SER A 23 14.68 -5.03 -8.70
CA SER A 23 15.51 -4.14 -9.51
C SER A 23 16.47 -3.27 -8.67
N SER A 24 16.03 -2.83 -7.48
CA SER A 24 16.87 -2.09 -6.54
C SER A 24 18.00 -2.94 -5.97
N ILE A 25 17.68 -4.18 -5.55
CA ILE A 25 18.69 -5.12 -5.03
C ILE A 25 19.67 -5.48 -6.14
N LEU A 26 19.20 -5.66 -7.36
CA LEU A 26 20.06 -5.93 -8.52
C LEU A 26 21.06 -4.79 -8.75
N LEU A 27 20.61 -3.53 -8.74
CA LEU A 27 21.49 -2.37 -8.90
C LEU A 27 22.54 -2.28 -7.80
N GLU A 28 22.14 -2.59 -6.55
CA GLU A 28 23.09 -2.68 -5.44
C GLU A 28 24.10 -3.79 -5.70
N CYS A 29 23.69 -5.00 -6.08
CA CYS A 29 24.60 -6.12 -6.29
C CYS A 29 25.63 -5.89 -7.41
N ILE A 30 25.21 -5.31 -8.53
CA ILE A 30 26.08 -5.14 -9.70
C ILE A 30 27.08 -3.98 -9.54
N HIS A 31 26.86 -3.01 -8.64
CA HIS A 31 27.81 -1.93 -8.33
C HIS A 31 28.45 -1.23 -9.56
N GLY A 32 27.70 -0.98 -10.63
CA GLY A 32 28.24 -0.37 -11.85
C GLY A 32 28.79 -1.34 -12.90
N SER A 33 28.82 -2.64 -12.62
CA SER A 33 29.30 -3.66 -13.56
C SER A 33 28.28 -4.00 -14.66
N VAL A 34 28.78 -4.64 -15.72
CA VAL A 34 27.96 -5.21 -16.80
C VAL A 34 27.28 -6.48 -16.28
N PHE A 35 25.98 -6.64 -16.55
CA PHE A 35 25.21 -7.81 -16.15
C PHE A 35 24.35 -8.31 -17.32
N LEU A 36 24.41 -9.62 -17.60
CA LEU A 36 23.76 -10.26 -18.76
C LEU A 36 24.10 -9.60 -20.10
N GLY A 37 25.36 -9.14 -20.27
CA GLY A 37 25.80 -8.45 -21.48
C GLY A 37 25.24 -7.03 -21.66
N LEU A 38 24.49 -6.51 -20.69
CA LEU A 38 23.89 -5.18 -20.71
C LEU A 38 24.65 -4.22 -19.78
N VAL A 39 24.87 -3.01 -20.28
CA VAL A 39 25.57 -1.94 -19.54
C VAL A 39 24.78 -1.49 -18.31
N PHE A 40 25.47 -1.06 -17.26
CA PHE A 40 24.85 -0.59 -16.01
C PHE A 40 23.76 0.48 -16.22
N ARG A 41 23.98 1.43 -17.16
CA ARG A 41 23.00 2.49 -17.49
C ARG A 41 21.64 1.93 -17.90
N PHE A 42 21.59 0.78 -18.59
CA PHE A 42 20.35 0.14 -18.98
C PHE A 42 19.53 -0.27 -17.74
N TRP A 43 20.17 -0.93 -16.77
CA TRP A 43 19.54 -1.39 -15.54
C TRP A 43 19.04 -0.23 -14.67
N VAL A 44 19.76 0.91 -14.66
CA VAL A 44 19.32 2.14 -13.98
C VAL A 44 18.02 2.64 -14.59
N TRP A 45 17.94 2.75 -15.93
CA TRP A 45 16.71 3.18 -16.60
C TRP A 45 15.55 2.21 -16.40
N LEU A 46 15.81 0.91 -16.41
CA LEU A 46 14.80 -0.11 -16.10
C LEU A 46 14.24 0.09 -14.68
N HIS A 47 15.11 0.31 -13.68
CA HIS A 47 14.71 0.60 -12.31
C HIS A 47 13.87 1.89 -12.23
N VAL A 48 14.30 2.98 -12.88
CA VAL A 48 13.56 4.25 -12.92
C VAL A 48 12.17 4.06 -13.54
N ALA A 49 12.06 3.28 -14.61
CA ALA A 49 10.77 2.97 -15.25
C ALA A 49 9.85 2.15 -14.33
N CYS A 50 10.37 1.09 -13.69
CA CYS A 50 9.61 0.29 -12.73
C CYS A 50 9.13 1.12 -11.53
N CYS A 51 9.99 1.98 -10.97
CA CYS A 51 9.66 2.86 -9.85
C CYS A 51 8.65 3.94 -10.25
N SER A 52 8.75 4.51 -11.45
CA SER A 52 7.78 5.49 -11.96
C SER A 52 6.38 4.88 -12.10
N LEU A 53 6.29 3.65 -12.65
CA LEU A 53 5.03 2.90 -12.70
C LEU A 53 4.47 2.63 -11.30
N LEU A 54 5.33 2.18 -10.38
CA LEU A 54 4.94 1.94 -8.99
C LEU A 54 4.36 3.20 -8.34
N MET A 55 4.99 4.35 -8.55
CA MET A 55 4.56 5.63 -7.96
C MET A 55 3.22 6.10 -8.52
N LEU A 56 2.98 5.93 -9.82
CA LEU A 56 1.66 6.17 -10.42
C LEU A 56 0.58 5.27 -9.81
N MET A 57 0.87 3.98 -9.66
CA MET A 57 -0.05 3.04 -9.02
C MET A 57 -0.28 3.37 -7.54
N ILE A 58 0.74 3.78 -6.79
CA ILE A 58 0.59 4.23 -5.40
C ILE A 58 -0.27 5.50 -5.35
N GLY A 59 -0.06 6.47 -6.23
CA GLY A 59 -0.89 7.68 -6.31
C GLY A 59 -2.36 7.34 -6.53
N TYR A 60 -2.64 6.44 -7.48
CA TYR A 60 -4.00 5.96 -7.74
C TYR A 60 -4.58 5.14 -6.58
N HIS A 61 -3.76 4.31 -5.91
CA HIS A 61 -4.14 3.58 -4.70
C HIS A 61 -4.56 4.54 -3.58
N LEU A 62 -3.77 5.59 -3.34
CA LEU A 62 -4.08 6.64 -2.35
C LEU A 62 -5.33 7.43 -2.73
N TYR A 63 -5.55 7.71 -4.02
CA TYR A 63 -6.77 8.36 -4.50
C TYR A 63 -8.03 7.54 -4.19
N ILE A 64 -8.04 6.23 -4.52
CA ILE A 64 -9.16 5.33 -4.20
C ILE A 64 -9.38 5.25 -2.68
N HIS A 65 -8.29 5.25 -1.91
CA HIS A 65 -8.33 5.10 -0.46
C HIS A 65 -8.43 6.43 0.31
N GLY A 66 -8.49 7.58 -0.37
CA GLY A 66 -8.48 8.92 0.25
C GLY A 66 -9.66 9.22 1.19
N ARG A 67 -10.70 8.38 1.19
CA ARG A 67 -11.84 8.46 2.11
C ARG A 67 -11.67 7.58 3.37
N MET A 68 -10.61 6.79 3.44
CA MET A 68 -10.33 5.92 4.58
C MET A 68 -9.63 6.67 5.69
N ARG A 69 -9.86 6.25 6.93
CA ARG A 69 -9.21 6.85 8.08
C ARG A 69 -7.76 6.37 8.12
N TYR A 70 -6.84 7.30 7.87
CA TYR A 70 -5.41 7.04 7.93
C TYR A 70 -5.01 6.47 9.30
N VAL A 71 -4.33 5.32 9.30
CA VAL A 71 -3.70 4.77 10.50
C VAL A 71 -2.27 5.30 10.58
N LYS A 72 -1.78 5.65 11.79
CA LYS A 72 -0.45 6.26 11.97
C LYS A 72 0.67 5.55 11.21
N ALA A 73 0.68 4.20 11.23
CA ALA A 73 1.69 3.41 10.52
C ALA A 73 1.67 3.60 8.99
N THR A 74 0.49 3.75 8.37
CA THR A 74 0.41 4.00 6.92
C THR A 74 0.76 5.44 6.57
N GLN A 75 0.57 6.39 7.49
CA GLN A 75 0.98 7.79 7.29
C GLN A 75 2.50 7.94 7.20
N TRP A 76 3.23 7.29 8.12
CA TRP A 76 4.70 7.29 8.06
C TRP A 76 5.22 6.63 6.78
N LEU A 77 4.57 5.56 6.33
CA LEU A 77 4.90 4.93 5.06
C LEU A 77 4.68 5.86 3.87
N THR A 78 3.59 6.64 3.85
CA THR A 78 3.35 7.62 2.78
C THR A 78 4.34 8.78 2.79
N VAL A 79 4.72 9.26 3.98
CA VAL A 79 5.73 10.34 4.11
C VAL A 79 7.09 9.86 3.64
N LEU A 80 7.53 8.68 4.10
CA LEU A 80 8.79 8.10 3.68
C LEU A 80 8.80 7.82 2.17
N GLY A 81 7.70 7.29 1.63
CA GLY A 81 7.55 7.11 0.18
C GLY A 81 7.67 8.41 -0.62
N ALA A 82 7.11 9.52 -0.12
CA ALA A 82 7.25 10.83 -0.76
C ALA A 82 8.71 11.33 -0.73
N ILE A 83 9.42 11.14 0.38
CA ILE A 83 10.86 11.47 0.47
C ILE A 83 11.67 10.62 -0.53
N THR A 84 11.41 9.32 -0.60
CA THR A 84 12.04 8.42 -1.57
C THR A 84 11.77 8.87 -3.01
N LEU A 85 10.55 9.31 -3.33
CA LEU A 85 10.22 9.84 -4.65
C LEU A 85 11.02 11.11 -4.98
N VAL A 86 11.04 12.10 -4.08
CA VAL A 86 11.77 13.35 -4.29
C VAL A 86 13.28 13.10 -4.47
N THR A 87 13.87 12.28 -3.60
CA THR A 87 15.29 11.91 -3.72
C THR A 87 15.59 11.14 -5.01
N GLY A 88 14.64 10.31 -5.48
CA GLY A 88 14.78 9.58 -6.75
C GLY A 88 14.74 10.50 -7.97
N LEU A 89 13.88 11.53 -7.96
CA LEU A 89 13.87 12.55 -9.01
C LEU A 89 15.18 13.33 -9.05
N ILE A 90 15.70 13.74 -7.90
CA ILE A 90 17.01 14.41 -7.79
C ILE A 90 18.13 13.50 -8.29
N ALA A 91 18.14 12.23 -7.86
CA ALA A 91 19.14 11.25 -8.30
C ALA A 91 19.11 11.03 -9.82
N THR A 92 17.91 11.01 -10.42
CA THR A 92 17.74 10.87 -11.87
C THR A 92 18.30 12.08 -12.62
N VAL A 93 18.02 13.30 -12.15
CA VAL A 93 18.58 14.52 -12.75
C VAL A 93 20.10 14.52 -12.64
N VAL A 94 20.65 14.24 -11.45
CA VAL A 94 22.10 14.19 -11.23
C VAL A 94 22.75 13.13 -12.10
N PHE A 95 22.14 11.95 -12.27
CA PHE A 95 22.67 10.87 -13.11
C PHE A 95 22.73 11.23 -14.61
N CYS A 96 21.87 12.14 -15.08
CA CYS A 96 21.90 12.65 -16.44
C CYS A 96 22.97 13.73 -16.66
N LEU A 97 23.53 14.33 -15.59
CA LEU A 97 24.58 15.35 -15.72
C LEU A 97 25.95 14.69 -15.96
N PRO A 98 26.79 15.23 -16.85
CA PRO A 98 28.13 14.69 -17.14
C PRO A 98 29.06 14.59 -15.91
N GLN A 99 28.83 15.45 -14.92
CA GLN A 99 29.61 15.58 -13.67
C GLN A 99 28.87 14.96 -12.47
N GLY A 100 27.81 14.18 -12.71
CA GLY A 100 26.88 13.71 -11.69
C GLY A 100 27.51 12.77 -10.67
N SER A 101 27.40 13.09 -9.38
CA SER A 101 27.91 12.23 -8.31
C SER A 101 27.05 10.98 -8.11
N HIS A 102 27.66 9.80 -8.12
CA HIS A 102 26.98 8.52 -7.81
C HIS A 102 26.48 8.44 -6.35
N VAL A 103 26.99 9.28 -5.46
CA VAL A 103 26.64 9.35 -4.03
C VAL A 103 25.15 9.59 -3.82
N VAL A 104 24.54 10.48 -4.62
CA VAL A 104 23.12 10.81 -4.50
C VAL A 104 22.24 9.59 -4.79
N GLY A 105 22.60 8.80 -5.81
CA GLY A 105 21.93 7.54 -6.13
C GLY A 105 22.03 6.52 -4.98
N GLY A 106 23.20 6.39 -4.37
CA GLY A 106 23.40 5.51 -3.22
C GLY A 106 22.58 5.91 -1.99
N ILE A 107 22.47 7.22 -1.69
CA ILE A 107 21.61 7.73 -0.60
C ILE A 107 20.14 7.41 -0.87
N HIS A 108 19.66 7.68 -2.10
CA HIS A 108 18.31 7.34 -2.50
C HIS A 108 18.04 5.83 -2.34
N GLY A 109 18.95 4.97 -2.79
CA GLY A 109 18.83 3.51 -2.68
C GLY A 109 18.66 3.03 -1.24
N LYS A 110 19.49 3.53 -0.30
CA LYS A 110 19.39 3.19 1.12
C LYS A 110 18.06 3.64 1.74
N LEU A 111 17.61 4.87 1.44
CA LEU A 111 16.31 5.37 1.87
C LEU A 111 15.16 4.53 1.30
N GLY A 112 15.26 4.15 0.02
CA GLY A 112 14.30 3.29 -0.67
C GLY A 112 14.20 1.90 -0.06
N LEU A 113 15.33 1.30 0.36
CA LEU A 113 15.35 0.00 1.03
C LEU A 113 14.58 0.03 2.36
N VAL A 114 14.79 1.08 3.17
CA VAL A 114 14.03 1.28 4.42
C VAL A 114 12.53 1.41 4.13
N ALA A 115 12.16 2.19 3.11
CA ALA A 115 10.77 2.33 2.68
C ALA A 115 10.16 1.00 2.24
N MET A 116 10.92 0.17 1.51
CA MET A 116 10.45 -1.14 1.08
C MET A 116 10.31 -2.14 2.23
N VAL A 117 11.19 -2.14 3.22
CA VAL A 117 11.01 -2.99 4.42
C VAL A 117 9.70 -2.66 5.11
N LEU A 118 9.41 -1.37 5.31
CA LEU A 118 8.13 -0.94 5.90
C LEU A 118 6.93 -1.29 5.01
N MET A 119 7.07 -1.20 3.68
CA MET A 119 6.05 -1.63 2.71
C MET A 119 5.78 -3.14 2.81
N VAL A 120 6.82 -3.98 2.94
CA VAL A 120 6.68 -5.43 3.13
C VAL A 120 5.92 -5.73 4.43
N LEU A 121 6.23 -5.03 5.53
CA LEU A 121 5.50 -5.18 6.79
C LEU A 121 4.03 -4.76 6.66
N HIS A 122 3.73 -3.69 5.93
CA HIS A 122 2.36 -3.28 5.61
C HIS A 122 1.65 -4.35 4.76
N PHE A 123 2.32 -4.88 3.73
CA PHE A 123 1.78 -5.92 2.85
C PHE A 123 1.51 -7.24 3.58
N ARG A 124 2.39 -7.66 4.51
CA ARG A 124 2.18 -8.83 5.36
C ARG A 124 0.88 -8.73 6.15
N LYS A 125 0.56 -7.55 6.68
CA LYS A 125 -0.72 -7.28 7.37
C LYS A 125 -1.93 -7.42 6.43
N ARG A 126 -1.71 -7.32 5.11
CA ARG A 126 -2.73 -7.42 4.07
C ARG A 126 -2.88 -8.80 3.42
N LEU A 127 -1.92 -9.72 3.58
CA LEU A 127 -1.98 -11.07 2.99
C LEU A 127 -3.25 -11.84 3.35
N ARG A 128 -3.71 -11.73 4.60
CA ARG A 128 -4.97 -12.37 5.04
C ARG A 128 -6.18 -11.91 4.21
N TRP A 129 -6.22 -10.64 3.84
CA TRP A 129 -7.29 -10.10 3.01
C TRP A 129 -7.28 -10.73 1.60
N PHE A 130 -6.10 -10.86 0.98
CA PHE A 130 -5.97 -11.54 -0.31
C PHE A 130 -6.38 -13.01 -0.22
N LYS A 131 -5.92 -13.73 0.81
CA LYS A 131 -6.27 -15.14 1.05
C LYS A 131 -7.77 -15.34 1.18
N ASN A 132 -8.43 -14.50 1.99
CA ASN A 132 -9.88 -14.59 2.21
C ASN A 132 -10.67 -14.29 0.93
N ARG A 133 -10.28 -13.27 0.15
CA ARG A 133 -10.89 -12.94 -1.15
C ARG A 133 -10.74 -14.08 -2.15
N LYS A 134 -9.52 -14.62 -2.31
CA LYS A 134 -9.24 -15.73 -3.23
C LYS A 134 -10.02 -17.00 -2.86
N ALA A 135 -10.16 -17.28 -1.56
CA ALA A 135 -10.89 -18.44 -1.05
C ALA A 135 -12.42 -18.26 -1.00
N GLY A 136 -12.97 -17.12 -1.46
CA GLY A 136 -14.41 -16.83 -1.35
C GLY A 136 -14.91 -16.61 0.08
N LYS A 137 -14.01 -16.47 1.06
CA LYS A 137 -14.30 -16.24 2.49
C LYS A 137 -14.31 -14.74 2.85
N ALA A 138 -14.31 -13.86 1.86
CA ALA A 138 -14.43 -12.42 2.09
C ALA A 138 -15.88 -12.09 2.46
N PHE A 139 -16.11 -11.60 3.68
CA PHE A 139 -17.43 -11.21 4.16
C PHE A 139 -17.47 -9.75 4.58
N ALA A 140 -18.63 -9.14 4.33
CA ALA A 140 -19.01 -7.86 4.91
C ALA A 140 -19.44 -8.09 6.38
N PRO A 141 -19.04 -7.24 7.32
CA PRO A 141 -19.52 -7.36 8.69
C PRO A 141 -21.05 -7.16 8.72
N ARG A 142 -21.80 -8.04 9.37
CA ARG A 142 -23.25 -7.89 9.55
C ARG A 142 -23.55 -7.24 10.88
N VAL A 143 -24.54 -6.35 10.91
CA VAL A 143 -24.98 -5.69 12.15
C VAL A 143 -26.33 -6.25 12.57
N ASP A 144 -26.42 -6.77 13.78
CA ASP A 144 -27.68 -7.09 14.45
C ASP A 144 -28.31 -5.78 14.97
N VAL A 145 -29.37 -5.34 14.29
CA VAL A 145 -30.06 -4.07 14.58
C VAL A 145 -30.77 -4.10 15.95
N ALA A 146 -31.26 -5.27 16.37
CA ALA A 146 -31.93 -5.45 17.66
C ALA A 146 -30.94 -5.24 18.81
N ARG A 147 -29.72 -5.81 18.70
CA ARG A 147 -28.66 -5.66 19.72
C ARG A 147 -27.88 -4.35 19.62
N CYS A 148 -27.88 -3.70 18.46
CA CYS A 148 -27.11 -2.49 18.24
C CYS A 148 -27.65 -1.31 19.06
N ILE A 149 -26.81 -0.66 19.87
CA ILE A 149 -27.19 0.49 20.70
C ILE A 149 -26.78 1.84 20.11
N GLY A 150 -26.36 1.89 18.83
CA GLY A 150 -26.03 3.16 18.18
C GLY A 150 -24.77 3.88 18.71
N CYS A 151 -23.91 3.22 19.49
CA CYS A 151 -22.77 3.87 20.18
C CYS A 151 -21.64 4.40 19.27
N LYS A 152 -21.71 4.15 17.95
CA LYS A 152 -20.77 4.62 16.92
C LYS A 152 -19.30 4.17 17.07
N ARG A 153 -18.96 3.24 17.98
CA ARG A 153 -17.57 2.75 18.16
C ARG A 153 -17.01 2.12 16.89
N CYS A 154 -17.80 1.27 16.22
CA CYS A 154 -17.43 0.63 14.95
C CYS A 154 -17.11 1.66 13.86
N ILE A 155 -17.89 2.74 13.76
CA ILE A 155 -17.67 3.85 12.82
C ILE A 155 -16.39 4.60 13.17
N LYS A 156 -16.20 4.95 14.45
CA LYS A 156 -15.01 5.70 14.89
C LYS A 156 -13.71 4.92 14.69
N LYS A 157 -13.73 3.60 14.86
CA LYS A 157 -12.51 2.76 14.89
C LYS A 157 -12.29 1.95 13.61
N CYS A 158 -13.24 1.87 12.69
CA CYS A 158 -13.04 1.21 11.42
C CYS A 158 -12.12 2.06 10.51
N PRO A 159 -10.92 1.57 10.16
CA PRO A 159 -10.02 2.32 9.29
C PRO A 159 -10.56 2.45 7.86
N ALA A 160 -11.39 1.51 7.40
CA ALA A 160 -11.98 1.52 6.07
C ALA A 160 -13.32 2.25 5.96
N SER A 161 -13.80 2.87 7.04
CA SER A 161 -15.03 3.67 7.05
C SER A 161 -16.25 2.94 6.46
N VAL A 162 -16.37 1.62 6.72
CA VAL A 162 -17.42 0.78 6.09
C VAL A 162 -18.79 0.89 6.75
N PHE A 163 -18.90 1.63 7.84
CA PHE A 163 -20.12 1.79 8.64
C PHE A 163 -20.65 3.22 8.58
N ILE A 164 -21.97 3.37 8.54
CA ILE A 164 -22.72 4.62 8.69
C ILE A 164 -23.75 4.49 9.81
N ILE A 165 -24.40 5.59 10.19
CA ILE A 165 -25.60 5.55 11.03
C ILE A 165 -26.83 5.68 10.15
N LYS A 166 -27.76 4.74 10.32
CA LYS A 166 -29.11 4.78 9.75
C LYS A 166 -30.09 4.42 10.87
N ASP A 167 -31.16 5.20 11.04
CA ASP A 167 -32.21 4.94 12.04
C ASP A 167 -31.66 4.78 13.48
N LYS A 168 -30.69 5.63 13.86
CA LYS A 168 -29.95 5.58 15.15
C LYS A 168 -29.14 4.29 15.37
N LYS A 169 -28.99 3.42 14.36
CA LYS A 169 -28.25 2.15 14.42
C LYS A 169 -27.08 2.16 13.43
N ALA A 170 -26.09 1.32 13.68
CA ALA A 170 -25.00 1.12 12.72
C ALA A 170 -25.50 0.30 11.52
N ALA A 171 -25.12 0.71 10.32
CA ALA A 171 -25.37 -0.02 9.08
C ALA A 171 -24.09 -0.09 8.25
N THR A 172 -23.91 -1.15 7.46
CA THR A 172 -22.84 -1.25 6.48
C THR A 172 -23.15 -0.46 5.23
N HIS A 173 -22.13 0.16 4.65
CA HIS A 173 -22.27 0.94 3.40
C HIS A 173 -21.20 0.52 2.39
N HIS A 174 -19.92 0.74 2.69
CA HIS A 174 -18.82 0.38 1.80
C HIS A 174 -18.20 -0.97 2.15
N GLU A 175 -18.99 -2.02 2.16
CA GLU A 175 -18.55 -3.38 2.53
C GLU A 175 -17.34 -3.89 1.72
N LEU A 176 -17.20 -3.48 0.46
CA LEU A 176 -16.07 -3.86 -0.39
C LEU A 176 -14.73 -3.33 0.14
N PHE A 177 -14.72 -2.24 0.90
CA PHE A 177 -13.51 -1.71 1.52
C PHE A 177 -13.17 -2.40 2.85
N CYS A 178 -13.99 -3.33 3.33
CA CYS A 178 -13.70 -4.05 4.57
C CYS A 178 -12.32 -4.68 4.51
N LEU A 179 -11.48 -4.33 5.50
CA LEU A 179 -10.13 -4.87 5.62
C LEU A 179 -10.10 -6.23 6.32
N GLN A 180 -11.25 -6.71 6.80
CA GLN A 180 -11.38 -7.93 7.61
C GLN A 180 -10.42 -7.96 8.81
N CYS A 181 -10.25 -6.80 9.45
CA CYS A 181 -9.34 -6.63 10.59
C CYS A 181 -9.96 -7.02 11.94
N MET A 182 -11.25 -7.42 11.96
CA MET A 182 -12.03 -7.85 13.14
C MET A 182 -12.20 -6.85 14.30
N LYS A 183 -11.51 -5.71 14.28
CA LYS A 183 -11.63 -4.65 15.31
C LYS A 183 -13.07 -4.25 15.65
N CYS A 184 -13.95 -4.17 14.65
CA CYS A 184 -15.35 -3.79 14.89
C CYS A 184 -16.12 -4.81 15.73
N VAL A 185 -15.82 -6.11 15.58
CA VAL A 185 -16.39 -7.20 16.38
C VAL A 185 -15.85 -7.11 17.81
N GLU A 186 -14.53 -6.97 17.95
CA GLU A 186 -13.84 -6.85 19.26
C GLU A 186 -14.32 -5.65 20.08
N LEU A 187 -14.56 -4.50 19.43
CA LEU A 187 -14.90 -3.25 20.11
C LEU A 187 -16.40 -3.08 20.40
N CYS A 188 -17.26 -3.97 19.90
CA CYS A 188 -18.71 -3.85 20.04
C CYS A 188 -19.18 -4.33 21.43
N PRO A 189 -19.64 -3.43 22.33
CA PRO A 189 -20.00 -3.82 23.71
C PRO A 189 -21.21 -4.75 23.79
N LYS A 190 -22.05 -4.76 22.75
CA LYS A 190 -23.26 -5.61 22.67
C LYS A 190 -23.06 -6.83 21.77
N LYS A 191 -21.83 -7.08 21.28
CA LYS A 191 -21.52 -8.17 20.34
C LYS A 191 -22.51 -8.23 19.16
N ALA A 192 -22.93 -7.06 18.68
CA ALA A 192 -23.94 -6.89 17.65
C ALA A 192 -23.36 -6.93 16.22
N ILE A 193 -22.08 -7.31 16.05
CA ILE A 193 -21.39 -7.34 14.76
C ILE A 193 -20.75 -8.72 14.59
N SER A 194 -20.95 -9.34 13.41
CA SER A 194 -20.34 -10.61 12.99
C SER A 194 -19.69 -10.53 11.62
#